data_AF-A0A851PIY1-F1
#
_entry.id   AF-A0A851PIY1-F1
#
_cell.length_a   1.000
_cell.length_b   1.000
_cell.length_c   1.000
_cell.angle_alpha   90.00
_cell.angle_beta   90.00
_cell.angle_gamma   90.00
#
_symmetry.space_group_name_H-M   'P 1'
#
loop_
_entity.id
_entity.type
_entity.pdbx_description
1 polymer ?
#
loop_
_entity_poly.entity_id
_entity_poly.type
_entity_poly.pdbx_seq_one_letter_code
_entity_poly.pdbx_strand_id
1 'polypeptide(L)'
;GIGIREVLLTSGCPGTESKCIVRVEECRGPVDCGWGIPISEGLACVKMPCIYIAPENRFKYVWKMLIPNKTAHILPNDSAIMEVCRDTRSVTFQCETQENGNKIASVKYTVYATTEMETKKSRRIERGQSRRTMTDAILVFCLVTGLLTTVGVIFAMVFMILKRAVIKSIWESKSGQDNQDKKLANRRSLCNME
;
A
#
# COMPACT_ATOMS: atom_id res chain seq x y z
N GLY A 1 -27.28 14.07 -0.56
CA GLY A 1 -28.42 13.53 -1.31
C GLY A 1 -29.16 12.60 -0.38
N ILE A 2 -29.40 11.38 -0.83
CA ILE A 2 -29.99 10.31 -0.01
C ILE A 2 -28.95 9.24 0.29
N GLY A 3 -29.13 8.54 1.41
CA GLY A 3 -28.28 7.43 1.79
C GLY A 3 -28.89 6.64 2.92
N ILE A 4 -28.18 5.59 3.34
CA ILE A 4 -28.58 4.72 4.43
C ILE A 4 -27.55 4.86 5.55
N ARG A 5 -28.01 4.95 6.79
CA ARG A 5 -27.16 4.98 7.98
C ARG A 5 -27.59 3.89 8.93
N GLU A 6 -26.61 3.14 9.41
CA GLU A 6 -26.78 2.22 10.53
C GLU A 6 -26.68 3.00 11.84
N VAL A 7 -27.66 2.79 12.72
CA VAL A 7 -27.67 3.29 14.08
C VAL A 7 -27.03 2.23 14.96
N LEU A 8 -25.91 2.61 15.58
CA LEU A 8 -25.11 1.72 16.42
C LEU A 8 -25.37 2.00 17.89
N LEU A 9 -25.58 0.93 18.66
CA LEU A 9 -25.53 0.95 20.12
C LEU A 9 -24.10 0.64 20.56
N THR A 10 -23.57 1.36 21.53
CA THR A 10 -22.21 1.14 22.08
C THR A 10 -22.22 0.54 23.49
N SER A 11 -23.39 0.30 24.06
CA SER A 11 -23.59 -0.30 25.39
C SER A 11 -24.96 -0.96 25.45
N GLY A 12 -25.05 -2.16 26.02
CA GLY A 12 -26.32 -2.90 26.11
C GLY A 12 -26.63 -3.74 24.88
N CYS A 13 -25.61 -4.12 24.11
CA CYS A 13 -25.78 -5.07 23.02
C CYS A 13 -26.18 -6.45 23.58
N PRO A 14 -27.09 -7.17 22.90
CA PRO A 14 -27.60 -8.46 23.39
C PRO A 14 -26.55 -9.57 23.36
N GLY A 15 -25.46 -9.39 22.61
CA GLY A 15 -24.31 -10.31 22.55
C GLY A 15 -23.08 -9.77 23.29
N THR A 16 -21.95 -10.44 23.11
CA THR A 16 -20.64 -10.01 23.68
C THR A 16 -19.97 -8.90 22.86
N GLU A 17 -20.68 -8.32 21.88
CA GLU A 17 -20.17 -7.29 21.00
C GLU A 17 -20.09 -5.94 21.72
N SER A 18 -19.03 -5.19 21.46
CA SER A 18 -18.86 -3.83 21.99
C SER A 18 -19.71 -2.78 21.26
N LYS A 19 -20.16 -3.09 20.04
CA LYS A 19 -21.11 -2.28 19.26
C LYS A 19 -22.00 -3.18 18.42
N CYS A 20 -23.28 -2.84 18.33
CA CYS A 20 -24.27 -3.61 17.56
C CYS A 20 -25.20 -2.66 16.79
N ILE A 21 -25.67 -3.11 15.64
CA ILE A 21 -26.63 -2.36 14.80
C ILE A 21 -28.03 -2.57 15.38
N VAL A 22 -28.71 -1.48 15.73
CA VAL A 22 -30.07 -1.53 16.30
C VAL A 22 -31.13 -1.09 15.31
N ARG A 23 -30.77 -0.26 14.33
CA ARG A 23 -31.68 0.22 13.31
C ARG A 23 -30.91 0.66 12.07
N VAL A 24 -31.59 0.60 10.93
CA VAL A 24 -31.14 1.20 9.68
C VAL A 24 -32.11 2.31 9.31
N GLU A 25 -31.60 3.50 9.04
CA GLU A 25 -32.41 4.69 8.76
C GLU A 25 -31.97 5.36 7.45
N GLU A 26 -32.95 5.87 6.70
CA GLU A 26 -32.69 6.70 5.54
C GLU A 26 -32.26 8.11 5.97
N CYS A 27 -31.11 8.55 5.48
CA CYS A 27 -30.58 9.86 5.77
C CYS A 27 -30.71 10.79 4.56
N ARG A 28 -31.00 12.06 4.83
CA ARG A 28 -30.93 13.14 3.84
C ARG A 28 -29.75 14.06 4.13
N GLY A 29 -29.16 14.56 3.07
CA GLY A 29 -28.09 15.55 3.09
C GLY A 29 -28.16 16.49 1.88
N PRO A 30 -27.11 17.28 1.62
CA PRO A 30 -27.10 18.26 0.54
C PRO A 30 -27.43 17.66 -0.82
N VAL A 31 -28.23 18.34 -1.65
CA VAL A 31 -28.65 17.81 -2.95
C VAL A 31 -27.45 17.56 -3.87
N ASP A 32 -26.48 18.50 -3.91
CA ASP A 32 -25.22 18.28 -4.62
C ASP A 32 -24.32 17.32 -3.81
N CYS A 33 -24.12 16.13 -4.37
CA CYS A 33 -23.26 15.07 -3.81
C CYS A 33 -21.83 15.16 -4.35
N GLY A 34 -21.54 16.14 -5.21
CA GLY A 34 -20.22 16.36 -5.79
C GLY A 34 -19.88 15.38 -6.92
N TRP A 35 -18.61 14.98 -6.95
CA TRP A 35 -18.05 14.08 -7.96
C TRP A 35 -18.19 12.62 -7.53
N GLY A 36 -18.83 11.82 -8.39
CA GLY A 36 -19.03 10.39 -8.17
C GLY A 36 -17.87 9.54 -8.66
N ILE A 37 -17.87 8.29 -8.23
CA ILE A 37 -16.93 7.25 -8.67
C ILE A 37 -17.70 6.26 -9.56
N PRO A 38 -17.27 6.00 -10.81
CA PRO A 38 -17.91 5.00 -11.67
C PRO A 38 -17.87 3.60 -11.05
N ILE A 39 -18.91 2.79 -11.30
CA ILE A 39 -18.93 1.37 -10.88
C ILE A 39 -17.94 0.56 -11.72
N SER A 40 -17.81 0.91 -12.99
CA SER A 40 -16.88 0.28 -13.90
C SER A 40 -16.23 1.33 -14.79
N GLU A 41 -14.90 1.32 -14.81
CA GLU A 41 -14.08 2.21 -15.63
C GLU A 41 -13.25 1.36 -16.60
N GLY A 42 -13.87 0.88 -17.69
CA GLY A 42 -13.19 0.14 -18.75
C GLY A 42 -12.28 1.05 -19.57
N LEU A 43 -11.60 0.54 -20.61
CA LEU A 43 -10.87 1.40 -21.57
C LEU A 43 -11.80 2.03 -22.62
N ALA A 44 -12.78 1.26 -23.09
CA ALA A 44 -13.74 1.72 -24.09
C ALA A 44 -14.91 2.47 -23.45
N CYS A 45 -15.57 1.90 -22.44
CA CYS A 45 -16.78 2.47 -21.84
C CYS A 45 -16.70 2.56 -20.31
N VAL A 46 -17.58 3.38 -19.74
CA VAL A 46 -17.66 3.69 -18.31
C VAL A 46 -19.11 3.53 -17.86
N LYS A 47 -19.33 2.85 -16.73
CA LYS A 47 -20.64 2.70 -16.09
C LYS A 47 -20.73 3.60 -14.86
N MET A 48 -21.65 4.56 -14.90
CA MET A 48 -21.82 5.60 -13.88
C MET A 48 -23.18 5.45 -13.21
N PRO A 49 -23.25 5.30 -11.88
CA PRO A 49 -24.52 5.26 -11.16
C PRO A 49 -25.04 6.65 -10.82
N CYS A 50 -26.35 6.77 -10.67
CA CYS A 50 -26.98 7.83 -9.91
C CYS A 50 -26.90 7.52 -8.41
N ILE A 51 -27.24 8.49 -7.56
CA ILE A 51 -27.44 8.22 -6.14
C ILE A 51 -28.81 7.59 -5.96
N TYR A 52 -28.88 6.37 -5.44
CA TYR A 52 -30.13 5.68 -5.18
C TYR A 52 -30.04 4.84 -3.90
N ILE A 53 -31.20 4.47 -3.37
CA ILE A 53 -31.37 3.55 -2.25
C ILE A 53 -32.53 2.61 -2.58
N ALA A 54 -32.51 1.37 -2.10
CA ALA A 54 -33.56 0.42 -2.42
C ALA A 54 -34.90 0.82 -1.75
N PRO A 55 -36.06 0.64 -2.40
CA PRO A 55 -36.24 0.13 -3.75
C PRO A 55 -36.05 1.23 -4.82
N GLU A 56 -35.41 0.88 -5.94
CA GLU A 56 -35.00 1.82 -7.00
C GLU A 56 -36.18 2.44 -7.74
N ASN A 57 -37.29 1.71 -7.87
CA ASN A 57 -38.50 2.13 -8.59
C ASN A 57 -39.21 3.36 -7.98
N ARG A 58 -38.82 3.81 -6.79
CA ARG A 58 -39.37 5.02 -6.18
C ARG A 58 -38.82 6.30 -6.83
N PHE A 59 -37.67 6.22 -7.50
CA PHE A 59 -36.96 7.37 -8.02
C PHE A 59 -37.08 7.50 -9.52
N LYS A 60 -36.99 8.74 -9.99
CA LYS A 60 -36.80 9.07 -11.39
C LYS A 60 -35.38 9.60 -11.59
N TYR A 61 -34.68 9.11 -12.60
CA TYR A 61 -33.33 9.54 -12.92
C TYR A 61 -33.33 10.41 -14.18
N VAL A 62 -32.58 11.51 -14.13
CA VAL A 62 -32.40 12.39 -15.28
C VAL A 62 -30.92 12.57 -15.51
N TRP A 63 -30.44 12.02 -16.62
CA TRP A 63 -29.07 12.19 -17.05
C TRP A 63 -28.91 13.42 -17.92
N LYS A 64 -27.85 14.19 -17.66
CA LYS A 64 -27.50 15.39 -18.38
C LYS A 64 -26.05 15.34 -18.80
N MET A 65 -25.78 15.74 -20.04
CA MET A 65 -24.44 16.03 -20.52
C MET A 65 -24.16 17.53 -20.30
N LEU A 66 -23.10 17.84 -19.57
CA LEU A 66 -22.67 19.21 -19.30
C LEU A 66 -21.65 19.63 -20.37
N ILE A 67 -22.07 20.56 -21.22
CA ILE A 67 -21.21 21.16 -22.24
C ILE A 67 -20.80 22.55 -21.76
N PRO A 68 -19.48 22.88 -21.74
CA PRO A 68 -19.02 24.21 -21.35
C PRO A 68 -19.73 25.31 -22.14
N ASN A 69 -20.17 26.35 -21.45
CA ASN A 69 -20.83 27.53 -22.02
C ASN A 69 -22.12 27.25 -22.80
N LYS A 70 -22.74 26.08 -22.61
CA LYS A 70 -24.04 25.73 -23.20
C LYS A 70 -24.99 25.22 -22.13
N THR A 71 -26.27 25.20 -22.46
CA THR A 71 -27.28 24.54 -21.63
C THR A 71 -26.98 23.04 -21.55
N ALA A 72 -27.26 22.45 -20.38
CA ALA A 72 -27.09 21.02 -20.18
C ALA A 72 -28.02 20.24 -21.12
N HIS A 73 -27.47 19.27 -21.85
CA HIS A 73 -28.23 18.45 -22.77
C HIS A 73 -28.82 17.25 -22.02
N ILE A 74 -30.14 17.15 -21.95
CA ILE A 74 -30.83 16.04 -21.29
C ILE A 74 -30.75 14.80 -22.18
N LEU A 75 -30.30 13.70 -21.61
CA LEU A 75 -30.17 12.42 -22.30
C LEU A 75 -31.46 11.60 -22.14
N PRO A 76 -31.78 10.72 -23.11
CA PRO A 76 -32.99 9.91 -23.06
C PRO A 76 -32.92 8.76 -22.04
N ASN A 77 -31.76 8.51 -21.43
CA ASN A 77 -31.59 7.46 -20.44
C ASN A 77 -32.22 7.88 -19.10
N ASP A 78 -33.15 7.06 -18.60
CA ASP A 78 -33.89 7.24 -17.35
C ASP A 78 -33.53 6.19 -16.28
N SER A 79 -32.53 5.36 -16.54
CA SER A 79 -32.07 4.33 -15.62
C SER A 79 -31.11 4.87 -14.55
N ALA A 80 -31.02 4.15 -13.42
CA ALA A 80 -30.10 4.48 -12.33
C ALA A 80 -28.62 4.33 -12.72
N ILE A 81 -28.30 3.65 -13.83
CA ILE A 81 -26.93 3.40 -14.27
C ILE A 81 -26.79 3.73 -15.75
N MET A 82 -25.94 4.70 -16.06
CA MET A 82 -25.63 5.05 -17.44
C MET A 82 -24.28 4.49 -17.87
N GLU A 83 -24.28 3.75 -18.97
CA GLU A 83 -23.08 3.33 -19.67
C GLU A 83 -22.80 4.31 -20.81
N VAL A 84 -21.57 4.86 -20.83
CA VAL A 84 -21.11 5.76 -21.89
C VAL A 84 -19.78 5.26 -22.42
N CYS A 85 -19.67 5.16 -23.74
CA CYS A 85 -18.41 4.87 -24.39
C CYS A 85 -17.62 6.16 -24.63
N ARG A 86 -16.31 6.08 -24.40
CA ARG A 86 -15.40 7.20 -24.53
C ARG A 86 -15.31 7.64 -25.97
N ASP A 87 -15.28 8.95 -26.14
CA ASP A 87 -15.03 9.60 -27.40
C ASP A 87 -13.63 10.25 -27.36
N THR A 88 -13.30 10.98 -28.42
CA THR A 88 -12.11 11.80 -28.60
C THR A 88 -11.98 12.94 -27.60
N ARG A 89 -13.08 13.35 -26.95
CA ARG A 89 -13.11 14.47 -25.99
C ARG A 89 -13.63 14.01 -24.64
N SER A 90 -13.08 14.62 -23.60
CA SER A 90 -13.54 14.46 -22.23
C SER A 90 -14.87 15.17 -22.03
N VAL A 91 -15.84 14.49 -21.41
CA VAL A 91 -17.20 14.98 -21.23
C VAL A 91 -17.64 14.80 -19.78
N THR A 92 -18.34 15.80 -19.24
CA THR A 92 -18.92 15.73 -17.91
C THR A 92 -20.39 15.35 -17.99
N PHE A 93 -20.76 14.30 -17.26
CA PHE A 93 -22.15 13.87 -17.09
C PHE A 93 -22.64 14.21 -15.69
N GLN A 94 -23.92 14.51 -15.56
CA GLN A 94 -24.59 14.73 -14.29
C GLN A 94 -25.84 13.86 -14.23
N CYS A 95 -25.99 13.09 -13.16
CA CYS A 95 -27.27 12.47 -12.84
C CYS A 95 -27.99 13.27 -11.77
N GLU A 96 -29.28 13.49 -11.98
CA GLU A 96 -30.21 13.96 -10.98
C GLU A 96 -31.16 12.83 -10.57
N THR A 97 -31.21 12.53 -9.28
CA THR A 97 -32.21 11.65 -8.70
C THR A 97 -33.37 12.50 -8.20
N GLN A 98 -34.57 12.17 -8.66
CA GLN A 98 -35.80 12.88 -8.33
C GLN A 98 -36.78 11.97 -7.61
N GLU A 99 -37.51 12.54 -6.66
CA GLU A 99 -38.58 11.89 -5.91
C GLU A 99 -39.76 12.86 -5.87
N ASN A 100 -40.93 12.40 -6.33
CA ASN A 100 -42.14 13.24 -6.45
C ASN A 100 -41.89 14.57 -7.22
N GLY A 101 -41.06 14.53 -8.27
CA GLY A 101 -40.68 15.70 -9.07
C GLY A 101 -39.61 16.61 -8.47
N ASN A 102 -39.21 16.38 -7.22
CA ASN A 102 -38.17 17.16 -6.55
C ASN A 102 -36.80 16.51 -6.71
N LYS A 103 -35.79 17.31 -7.07
CA LYS A 103 -34.39 16.85 -7.10
C LYS A 103 -33.86 16.66 -5.68
N ILE A 104 -33.58 15.42 -5.29
CA ILE A 104 -33.13 15.03 -3.95
C ILE A 104 -31.64 14.68 -3.90
N ALA A 105 -31.04 14.32 -5.03
CA ALA A 105 -29.61 14.10 -5.16
C ALA A 105 -29.13 14.46 -6.56
N SER A 106 -27.86 14.85 -6.65
CA SER A 106 -27.19 15.20 -7.89
C SER A 106 -25.73 14.78 -7.78
N VAL A 107 -25.23 14.07 -8.78
CA VAL A 107 -23.84 13.59 -8.82
C VAL A 107 -23.25 13.83 -10.21
N LYS A 108 -21.97 14.22 -10.26
CA LYS A 108 -21.24 14.51 -11.50
C LYS A 108 -20.14 13.49 -11.77
N TYR A 109 -19.88 13.21 -13.03
CA TYR A 109 -18.84 12.30 -13.49
C TYR A 109 -18.08 12.91 -14.66
N THR A 110 -16.76 12.80 -14.65
CA THR A 110 -15.94 13.14 -15.81
C THR A 110 -15.56 11.87 -16.53
N VAL A 111 -16.04 11.70 -17.76
CA VAL A 111 -15.59 10.64 -18.66
C VAL A 111 -14.47 11.21 -19.50
N TYR A 112 -13.24 10.81 -19.19
CA TYR A 112 -12.06 11.24 -19.93
C TYR A 112 -11.99 10.60 -21.31
N ALA A 113 -11.34 11.29 -22.25
CA ALA A 113 -11.08 10.79 -23.59
C ALA A 113 -10.24 9.50 -23.57
N THR A 114 -10.35 8.70 -24.64
CA THR A 114 -9.57 7.46 -24.81
C THR A 114 -8.06 7.70 -24.74
N THR A 115 -7.56 8.74 -25.41
CA THR A 115 -6.12 9.11 -25.45
C THR A 115 -5.56 9.51 -24.08
N GLU A 116 -6.37 10.16 -23.25
CA GLU A 116 -6.01 10.55 -21.89
C GLU A 116 -5.91 9.32 -20.97
N MET A 117 -6.76 8.31 -21.18
CA MET A 117 -6.76 7.07 -20.42
C MET A 117 -5.55 6.19 -20.70
N GLU A 118 -5.11 6.09 -21.96
CA GLU A 118 -3.88 5.36 -22.30
C GLU A 118 -2.66 5.98 -21.62
N THR A 119 -2.58 7.31 -21.63
CA THR A 119 -1.51 8.05 -20.96
C THR A 119 -1.55 7.87 -19.43
N LYS A 120 -2.75 7.84 -18.83
CA LYS A 120 -2.94 7.64 -17.38
C LYS A 120 -2.65 6.21 -16.96
N LYS A 121 -3.06 5.22 -17.76
CA LYS A 121 -2.78 3.78 -17.54
C LYS A 121 -1.28 3.52 -17.67
N SER A 122 -0.64 4.05 -18.72
CA SER A 122 0.80 3.96 -18.91
C SER A 122 1.56 4.52 -17.69
N ARG A 123 1.23 5.75 -17.26
CA ARG A 123 1.81 6.33 -16.03
C ARG A 123 1.57 5.52 -14.77
N ARG A 124 0.39 4.89 -14.61
CA ARG A 124 0.10 4.02 -13.46
C ARG A 124 0.94 2.74 -13.49
N ILE A 125 1.07 2.13 -14.66
CA ILE A 125 1.90 0.93 -14.86
C ILE A 125 3.36 1.28 -14.64
N GLU A 126 3.85 2.36 -15.21
CA GLU A 126 5.23 2.84 -15.06
C GLU A 126 5.55 3.17 -13.59
N ARG A 127 4.64 3.85 -12.87
CA ARG A 127 4.80 4.14 -11.44
C ARG A 127 4.71 2.89 -10.56
N GLY A 128 3.87 1.92 -10.92
CA GLY A 128 3.77 0.63 -10.24
C GLY A 128 5.01 -0.25 -10.46
N GLN A 129 5.52 -0.27 -11.69
CA GLN A 129 6.73 -0.98 -12.09
C GLN A 129 7.97 -0.34 -11.45
N SER A 130 8.09 0.99 -11.49
CA SER A 130 9.16 1.75 -10.83
C SER A 130 9.23 1.47 -9.32
N ARG A 131 8.08 1.44 -8.64
CA ARG A 131 8.01 1.13 -7.20
C ARG A 131 8.45 -0.30 -6.89
N ARG A 132 8.05 -1.27 -7.72
CA ARG A 132 8.46 -2.67 -7.57
C ARG A 132 9.96 -2.86 -7.82
N THR A 133 10.50 -2.24 -8.87
CA THR A 133 11.95 -2.27 -9.14
C THR A 133 12.78 -1.61 -8.04
N MET A 134 12.26 -0.57 -7.38
CA MET A 134 12.96 0.07 -6.26
C MET A 134 13.04 -0.86 -5.04
N THR A 135 11.95 -1.55 -4.70
CA THR A 135 11.94 -2.52 -3.59
C THR A 135 12.86 -3.71 -3.87
N ASP A 136 12.83 -4.25 -5.10
CA ASP A 136 13.69 -5.35 -5.50
C ASP A 136 15.18 -4.95 -5.47
N ALA A 137 15.53 -3.75 -5.92
CA ALA A 137 16.90 -3.24 -5.88
C ALA A 137 17.43 -3.06 -4.45
N ILE A 138 16.61 -2.57 -3.53
CA ILE A 138 16.98 -2.41 -2.11
C ILE A 138 17.22 -3.78 -1.47
N LEU A 139 16.34 -4.76 -1.74
CA LEU A 139 16.50 -6.11 -1.20
C LEU A 139 17.79 -6.77 -1.70
N VAL A 140 18.09 -6.66 -2.98
CA VAL A 140 19.34 -7.19 -3.56
C VAL A 140 20.56 -6.51 -2.94
N PHE A 141 20.54 -5.17 -2.78
CA PHE A 141 21.63 -4.45 -2.14
C PHE A 141 21.87 -4.92 -0.69
N CYS A 142 20.80 -5.02 0.11
CA CYS A 142 20.90 -5.51 1.49
C CYS A 142 21.45 -6.93 1.57
N LEU A 143 21.05 -7.83 0.67
CA LEU A 143 21.56 -9.20 0.63
C LEU A 143 23.05 -9.24 0.31
N VAL A 144 23.51 -8.48 -0.69
CA VAL A 144 24.92 -8.43 -1.08
C VAL A 144 25.78 -7.83 0.03
N THR A 145 25.36 -6.71 0.62
CA THR A 145 26.12 -6.08 1.72
C THR A 145 26.13 -6.98 2.97
N GLY A 146 25.01 -7.62 3.29
CA GLY A 146 24.91 -8.60 4.38
C GLY A 146 25.86 -9.79 4.20
N LEU A 147 25.97 -10.32 2.98
CA LEU A 147 26.88 -11.42 2.68
C LEU A 147 28.35 -11.00 2.85
N LEU A 148 28.74 -9.85 2.31
CA LEU A 148 30.11 -9.33 2.41
C LEU A 148 30.52 -9.06 3.86
N THR A 149 29.64 -8.45 4.64
CA THR A 149 29.88 -8.17 6.07
C THR A 149 30.02 -9.47 6.88
N THR A 150 29.14 -10.44 6.64
CA THR A 150 29.20 -11.75 7.32
C THR A 150 30.52 -12.46 7.04
N VAL A 151 30.95 -12.50 5.77
CA VAL A 151 32.23 -13.09 5.36
C VAL A 151 33.40 -12.36 6.04
N GLY A 152 33.38 -11.02 6.08
CA GLY A 152 34.40 -10.22 6.75
C GLY A 152 34.54 -10.52 8.25
N VAL A 153 33.41 -10.68 8.95
CA VAL A 153 33.41 -11.03 10.39
C VAL A 153 34.00 -12.42 10.63
N ILE A 154 33.66 -13.40 9.78
CA ILE A 154 34.23 -14.75 9.87
C ILE A 154 35.76 -14.70 9.68
N PHE A 155 36.24 -13.97 8.67
CA PHE A 155 37.67 -13.78 8.47
C PHE A 155 38.35 -13.15 9.69
N ALA A 156 37.79 -12.07 10.23
CA ALA A 156 38.33 -11.41 11.41
C ALA A 156 38.42 -12.36 12.62
N MET A 157 37.37 -13.16 12.87
CA MET A 157 37.37 -14.17 13.93
C MET A 157 38.47 -15.22 13.74
N VAL A 158 38.65 -15.72 12.52
CA VAL A 158 39.72 -16.69 12.19
C VAL A 158 41.09 -16.05 12.42
N PHE A 159 41.32 -14.82 11.97
CA PHE A 159 42.59 -14.12 12.20
C PHE A 159 42.89 -13.91 13.69
N MET A 160 41.87 -13.58 14.49
CA MET A 160 42.01 -13.44 15.95
C MET A 160 42.41 -14.77 16.61
N ILE A 161 41.82 -15.88 16.18
CA ILE A 161 42.17 -17.23 16.67
C ILE A 161 43.60 -17.59 16.27
N LEU A 162 43.98 -17.36 15.01
CA LEU A 162 45.34 -17.64 14.51
C LEU A 162 46.38 -16.79 15.24
N LYS A 163 46.16 -15.48 15.41
CA LYS A 163 47.02 -14.59 16.20
C LYS A 163 47.17 -15.11 17.63
N ARG A 164 46.07 -15.51 18.27
CA ARG A 164 46.11 -16.07 19.63
C ARG A 164 46.89 -17.40 19.69
N ALA A 165 46.73 -18.27 18.71
CA ALA A 165 47.47 -19.53 18.61
C ALA A 165 48.98 -19.28 18.43
N VAL A 166 49.36 -18.32 17.58
CA VAL A 166 50.76 -17.93 17.38
C VAL A 166 51.35 -17.31 18.66
N ILE A 167 50.60 -16.44 19.35
CA ILE A 167 51.05 -15.86 20.62
C ILE A 167 51.20 -16.96 21.69
N LYS A 168 50.28 -17.93 21.72
CA LYS A 168 50.33 -19.06 22.65
C LYS A 168 51.51 -19.99 22.37
N SER A 169 51.77 -20.33 21.10
CA SER A 169 52.93 -21.16 20.74
C SER A 169 54.26 -20.48 21.03
N ILE A 170 54.33 -19.15 20.83
CA ILE A 170 55.51 -18.36 21.20
C ILE A 170 55.69 -18.36 22.73
N TRP A 171 54.63 -18.21 23.51
CA TRP A 171 54.71 -18.25 24.98
C TRP A 171 55.11 -19.63 25.50
N GLU A 172 54.55 -20.71 24.96
CA GLU A 172 54.91 -22.08 25.32
C GLU A 172 56.37 -22.38 24.98
N SER A 173 56.86 -21.94 23.80
CA SER A 173 58.29 -22.06 23.46
C SER A 173 59.21 -21.28 24.41
N LYS A 174 58.77 -20.12 24.92
CA LYS A 174 59.53 -19.33 25.90
C LYS A 174 59.56 -19.98 27.29
N SER A 175 58.46 -20.60 27.73
CA SER A 175 58.41 -21.32 29.01
C SER A 175 59.17 -22.64 29.00
N GLY A 176 59.23 -23.34 27.86
CA GLY A 176 60.00 -24.57 27.71
C GLY A 176 61.49 -24.35 27.87
N GLN A 177 61.98 -23.18 27.42
CA GLN A 177 63.38 -22.79 27.50
C GLN A 177 63.78 -22.37 28.92
N ASP A 178 62.95 -21.58 29.62
CA ASP A 178 63.19 -21.20 31.04
C ASP A 178 63.27 -22.43 31.97
N ASN A 179 62.50 -23.48 31.69
CA ASN A 179 62.52 -24.71 32.49
C ASN A 179 63.77 -25.59 32.24
N GLN A 180 64.31 -25.57 31.02
CA GLN A 180 65.59 -26.23 30.71
C GLN A 180 66.78 -25.49 31.34
N ASP A 181 66.79 -24.16 31.28
CA ASP A 181 67.86 -23.33 31.83
C ASP A 181 67.93 -23.44 33.36
N LYS A 182 66.79 -23.50 34.05
CA LYS A 182 66.72 -23.77 35.51
C LYS A 182 67.18 -25.18 35.88
N LYS A 183 66.87 -26.19 35.05
CA LYS A 183 67.33 -27.58 35.27
C LYS A 183 68.84 -27.72 35.06
N LEU A 184 69.42 -26.98 34.10
CA LEU A 184 70.87 -26.92 33.85
C LEU A 184 71.62 -26.16 34.94
N ALA A 185 71.05 -25.07 35.47
CA ALA A 185 71.64 -24.31 36.57
C ALA A 185 71.70 -25.13 37.87
N ASN A 186 70.62 -25.85 38.22
CA ASN A 186 70.60 -26.72 39.41
C ASN A 186 71.57 -27.91 39.29
N ARG A 187 71.77 -28.46 38.09
CA ARG A 187 72.74 -29.54 37.86
C ARG A 187 74.19 -29.07 37.97
N ARG A 188 74.48 -27.79 37.68
CA ARG A 188 75.83 -27.20 37.86
C ARG A 188 76.15 -26.85 39.31
N SER A 189 75.17 -26.49 40.14
CA SER A 189 75.42 -26.23 41.57
C SER A 189 75.72 -27.49 42.37
N LEU A 190 75.28 -28.67 41.92
CA LEU A 190 75.53 -29.94 42.61
C LEU A 190 76.92 -30.54 42.34
N CYS A 191 77.66 -30.05 41.34
CA CYS A 191 78.98 -30.56 40.95
C CYS A 191 80.17 -29.74 41.48
N ASN A 192 79.93 -28.74 42.34
CA ASN A 192 80.98 -27.87 42.92
C ASN A 192 81.06 -28.00 44.46
N MET A 193 80.82 -29.20 45.00
CA MET A 193 81.14 -29.56 46.39
C MET A 193 81.75 -30.97 46.42
N GLU A 194 83.01 -31.08 45.98
CA GLU A 194 83.97 -32.08 46.47
C GLU A 194 85.39 -31.56 46.27
#